data_AF-A0A7D5IS17-F1
#
_entry.id   AF-A0A7D5IS17-F1
#
_cell.length_a   1.000
_cell.length_b   1.000
_cell.length_c   1.000
_cell.angle_alpha   90.00
_cell.angle_beta   90.00
_cell.angle_gamma   90.00
#
_symmetry.space_group_name_H-M   'P 1'
#
loop_
_entity.id
_entity.type
_entity.pdbx_description
1 polymer ?
#
loop_
_entity_poly.entity_id
_entity_poly.type
_entity_poly.pdbx_seq_one_letter_code
_entity_poly.pdbx_strand_id
1 'polypeptide(L)'
;MTDTAVYAAGGVVWRWVDGKVKVLLIHRTKYRDLTLPKGKVEPGEMLAETAVREIREETGIAVRLGPPVGVSKYRMPSKKQKIVHYWAAEATNLAIRMSTFVPNKEIAALEWMGLKKARKSLSYPVDIEILDEFVRLVDEHAIDTFPLIALRHAKALSREDWDGEDAARPLSSRGKKQAHAIVGPLIAFGARRIVSSDAQRCLRTVAPLSGAISKRIDRSRALSQDAWEQGEADVRAVVGERVRARKAVVLCSHGPVLPDLLSEMALATGTLRGSYLGSASALETGAFSVVHLPRTNPGAGIVAIETHMPKV
;
A
#
# COMPACT_ATOMS: atom_id res chain seq x y z
N MET A 1 -10.60 -22.27 -21.69
CA MET A 1 -10.03 -22.80 -20.43
C MET A 1 -9.27 -21.67 -19.75
N THR A 2 -9.86 -21.03 -18.75
CA THR A 2 -9.23 -19.92 -18.01
C THR A 2 -8.04 -20.47 -17.23
N ASP A 3 -6.83 -20.17 -17.70
CA ASP A 3 -5.59 -20.54 -17.02
C ASP A 3 -5.63 -19.96 -15.60
N THR A 4 -5.80 -20.80 -14.58
CA THR A 4 -6.01 -20.33 -13.20
C THR A 4 -4.69 -19.78 -12.67
N ALA A 5 -4.53 -18.46 -12.74
CA ALA A 5 -3.33 -17.78 -12.25
C ALA A 5 -3.17 -17.98 -10.74
N VAL A 6 -1.94 -18.24 -10.29
CA VAL A 6 -1.56 -18.27 -8.88
C VAL A 6 -0.91 -16.94 -8.54
N TYR A 7 -1.58 -16.18 -7.68
CA TYR A 7 -1.10 -14.89 -7.21
C TYR A 7 -0.18 -15.06 -6.00
N ALA A 8 0.85 -14.24 -5.98
CA ALA A 8 1.85 -14.16 -4.93
C ALA A 8 2.27 -12.70 -4.74
N ALA A 9 2.85 -12.40 -3.59
CA ALA A 9 3.35 -11.08 -3.29
C ALA A 9 4.60 -11.17 -2.40
N GLY A 10 5.45 -10.15 -2.50
CA GLY A 10 6.69 -10.06 -1.74
C GLY A 10 7.29 -8.67 -1.84
N GLY A 11 8.59 -8.56 -1.60
CA GLY A 11 9.24 -7.26 -1.68
C GLY A 11 10.75 -7.31 -1.82
N VAL A 12 11.28 -6.21 -2.36
CA VAL A 12 12.70 -5.88 -2.23
C VAL A 12 12.87 -5.23 -0.87
N VAL A 13 13.18 -6.06 0.13
CA VAL A 13 13.39 -5.59 1.51
C VAL A 13 14.74 -4.90 1.60
N TRP A 14 14.76 -3.63 2.00
CA TRP A 14 15.95 -2.80 1.93
C TRP A 14 16.22 -2.05 3.25
N ARG A 15 17.48 -1.62 3.43
CA ARG A 15 17.91 -0.76 4.53
C ARG A 15 19.09 0.12 4.13
N TRP A 16 19.28 1.21 4.86
CA TRP A 16 20.51 2.01 4.79
C TRP A 16 21.61 1.43 5.70
N VAL A 17 22.82 1.29 5.17
CA VAL A 17 24.04 0.99 5.93
C VAL A 17 25.15 1.91 5.43
N ASP A 18 25.65 2.80 6.28
CA ASP A 18 26.72 3.75 5.95
C ASP A 18 26.46 4.54 4.65
N GLY A 19 25.23 5.04 4.51
CA GLY A 19 24.79 5.80 3.34
C GLY A 19 24.57 4.96 2.07
N LYS A 20 24.69 3.63 2.14
CA LYS A 20 24.49 2.72 1.00
C LYS A 20 23.26 1.83 1.21
N VAL A 21 22.49 1.63 0.15
CA VAL A 21 21.37 0.69 0.16
C VAL A 21 21.89 -0.75 0.17
N LYS A 22 21.37 -1.55 1.10
CA LYS A 22 21.47 -3.00 1.08
C LYS A 22 20.08 -3.62 0.95
N VAL A 23 20.00 -4.72 0.22
CA VAL A 23 18.78 -5.52 0.05
C VAL A 23 18.94 -6.88 0.72
N LEU A 24 17.84 -7.46 1.16
CA LEU A 24 17.78 -8.76 1.80
C LEU A 24 17.45 -9.84 0.77
N LEU A 25 18.31 -10.86 0.68
CA LEU A 25 18.02 -12.10 -0.03
C LEU A 25 17.79 -13.24 0.96
N ILE A 26 16.94 -14.18 0.56
CA ILE A 26 16.64 -15.40 1.32
C ILE A 26 17.27 -16.62 0.64
N HIS A 27 17.88 -17.50 1.42
CA HIS A 27 18.41 -18.79 0.96
C HIS A 27 17.37 -19.87 1.19
N ARG A 28 16.79 -20.44 0.13
CA ARG A 28 15.73 -21.46 0.29
C ARG A 28 16.33 -22.85 0.44
N THR A 29 16.06 -23.51 1.56
CA THR A 29 16.66 -24.79 1.96
C THR A 29 16.47 -25.88 0.91
N LYS A 30 15.23 -26.01 0.40
CA LYS A 30 14.85 -27.08 -0.53
C LYS A 30 15.50 -26.94 -1.91
N TYR A 31 15.62 -25.72 -2.40
CA TYR A 31 16.04 -25.44 -3.78
C TYR A 31 17.51 -25.02 -3.88
N ARG A 32 18.12 -24.65 -2.73
CA ARG A 32 19.48 -24.12 -2.64
C ARG A 32 19.70 -22.93 -3.57
N ASP A 33 18.68 -22.08 -3.66
CA ASP A 33 18.65 -20.86 -4.45
C ASP A 33 18.61 -19.61 -3.54
N LEU A 34 18.98 -18.47 -4.12
CA LEU A 34 18.77 -17.15 -3.53
C LEU A 34 17.68 -16.42 -4.29
N THR A 35 16.66 -15.98 -3.56
CA THR A 35 15.54 -15.21 -4.12
C THR A 35 15.20 -13.99 -3.26
N LEU A 36 14.34 -13.13 -3.79
CA LEU A 36 13.61 -12.16 -2.99
C LEU A 36 12.54 -12.87 -2.13
N PRO A 37 12.21 -12.35 -0.93
CA PRO A 37 11.15 -12.88 -0.10
C PRO A 37 9.78 -12.66 -0.75
N LYS A 38 8.98 -13.72 -0.83
CA LYS A 38 7.67 -13.77 -1.51
C LYS A 38 6.97 -15.11 -1.30
N GLY A 39 5.66 -15.05 -1.10
CA GLY A 39 4.81 -16.24 -1.08
C GLY A 39 3.41 -16.01 -1.61
N LYS A 40 2.52 -16.99 -1.40
CA LYS A 40 1.23 -17.07 -2.10
C LYS A 40 0.18 -16.28 -1.35
N VAL A 41 -0.75 -15.69 -2.11
CA VAL A 41 -1.93 -15.05 -1.52
C VAL A 41 -2.81 -16.11 -0.86
N GLU A 42 -3.18 -15.88 0.40
CA GLU A 42 -4.14 -16.73 1.11
C GLU A 42 -5.59 -16.38 0.76
N PRO A 43 -6.56 -17.29 0.97
CA PRO A 43 -7.97 -17.00 0.75
C PRO A 43 -8.43 -15.75 1.54
N GLY A 44 -9.04 -14.79 0.83
CA GLY A 44 -9.50 -13.53 1.43
C GLY A 44 -8.43 -12.43 1.51
N GLU A 45 -7.17 -12.75 1.25
CA GLU A 45 -6.04 -11.84 1.40
C GLU A 45 -5.83 -10.95 0.14
N MET A 46 -5.45 -9.70 0.37
CA MET A 46 -5.02 -8.74 -0.64
C MET A 46 -3.49 -8.73 -0.79
N LEU A 47 -2.99 -8.44 -1.99
CA LEU A 47 -1.56 -8.59 -2.32
C LEU A 47 -0.62 -7.81 -1.38
N ALA A 48 -1.00 -6.61 -0.94
CA ALA A 48 -0.15 -5.80 -0.06
C ALA A 48 0.01 -6.41 1.34
N GLU A 49 -1.06 -6.95 1.94
CA GLU A 49 -0.95 -7.66 3.22
C GLU A 49 -0.23 -9.00 3.05
N THR A 50 -0.44 -9.72 1.94
CA THR A 50 0.34 -10.92 1.58
C THR A 50 1.84 -10.60 1.58
N ALA A 51 2.27 -9.51 0.92
CA ALA A 51 3.69 -9.16 0.85
C ALA A 51 4.30 -8.99 2.25
N VAL A 52 3.63 -8.25 3.14
CA VAL A 52 4.14 -8.00 4.49
C VAL A 52 4.11 -9.26 5.36
N ARG A 53 3.05 -10.09 5.25
CA ARG A 53 2.95 -11.37 5.94
C ARG A 53 4.08 -12.30 5.53
N GLU A 54 4.25 -12.54 4.23
CA GLU A 54 5.27 -13.43 3.68
C GLU A 54 6.69 -12.96 4.01
N ILE A 55 6.97 -11.65 3.88
CA ILE A 55 8.26 -11.09 4.31
C ILE A 55 8.49 -11.39 5.80
N ARG A 56 7.48 -11.22 6.65
CA ARG A 56 7.62 -11.48 8.09
C ARG A 56 7.80 -12.96 8.38
N GLU A 57 7.08 -13.86 7.71
CA GLU A 57 7.20 -15.31 7.89
C GLU A 57 8.58 -15.82 7.47
N GLU A 58 9.07 -15.40 6.30
CA GLU A 58 10.34 -15.87 5.76
C GLU A 58 11.56 -15.23 6.45
N THR A 59 11.43 -14.01 6.97
CA THR A 59 12.58 -13.21 7.43
C THR A 59 12.51 -12.77 8.89
N GLY A 60 11.39 -13.01 9.58
CA GLY A 60 11.13 -12.51 10.93
C GLY A 60 11.05 -10.97 11.04
N ILE A 61 11.24 -10.22 9.95
CA ILE A 61 11.35 -8.76 9.95
C ILE A 61 10.00 -8.14 9.63
N ALA A 62 9.52 -7.27 10.51
CA ALA A 62 8.37 -6.42 10.21
C ALA A 62 8.78 -5.26 9.29
N VAL A 63 8.03 -5.07 8.21
CA VAL A 63 8.29 -4.03 7.20
C VAL A 63 7.05 -3.16 6.96
N ARG A 64 7.26 -2.03 6.29
CA ARG A 64 6.18 -1.23 5.67
C ARG A 64 6.46 -1.15 4.19
N LEU A 65 5.41 -1.27 3.39
CA LEU A 65 5.52 -1.13 1.94
C LEU A 65 5.68 0.35 1.56
N GLY A 66 6.68 0.60 0.71
CA GLY A 66 6.85 1.81 -0.08
C GLY A 66 6.31 1.59 -1.50
N PRO A 67 6.90 2.23 -2.53
CA PRO A 67 6.38 2.17 -3.89
C PRO A 67 6.38 0.74 -4.46
N PRO A 68 5.47 0.45 -5.41
CA PRO A 68 5.53 -0.78 -6.18
C PRO A 68 6.84 -0.82 -6.98
N VAL A 69 7.48 -1.98 -7.01
CA VAL A 69 8.71 -2.22 -7.79
C VAL A 69 8.33 -2.86 -9.11
N GLY A 70 7.56 -3.93 -9.11
CA GLY A 70 7.23 -4.60 -10.37
C GLY A 70 6.45 -5.88 -10.21
N VAL A 71 6.15 -6.51 -11.35
CA VAL A 71 5.37 -7.75 -11.41
C VAL A 71 6.12 -8.79 -12.24
N SER A 72 6.46 -9.91 -11.61
CA SER A 72 7.01 -11.08 -12.30
C SER A 72 5.89 -12.00 -12.78
N LYS A 73 5.97 -12.47 -14.03
CA LYS A 73 5.02 -13.43 -14.61
C LYS A 73 5.77 -14.59 -15.24
N TYR A 74 5.54 -15.81 -14.76
CA TYR A 74 6.16 -17.01 -15.33
C TYR A 74 5.24 -18.22 -15.21
N ARG A 75 5.49 -19.23 -16.05
CA ARG A 75 4.69 -20.46 -16.06
C ARG A 75 5.27 -21.47 -15.08
N MET A 76 4.43 -22.03 -14.21
CA MET A 76 4.85 -23.10 -13.30
C MET A 76 4.88 -24.45 -14.01
N PRO A 77 5.58 -25.47 -13.46
CA PRO A 77 5.52 -26.85 -13.96
C PRO A 77 4.09 -27.41 -14.08
N SER A 78 3.18 -26.93 -13.24
CA SER A 78 1.74 -27.25 -13.28
C SER A 78 0.96 -26.58 -14.44
N LYS A 79 1.66 -25.94 -15.39
CA LYS A 79 1.14 -25.13 -16.51
C LYS A 79 0.37 -23.87 -16.12
N LYS A 80 0.00 -23.70 -14.86
CA LYS A 80 -0.60 -22.45 -14.34
C LYS A 80 0.37 -21.28 -14.45
N GLN A 81 -0.15 -20.11 -14.76
CA GLN A 81 0.61 -18.86 -14.67
C GLN A 81 0.81 -18.48 -13.19
N LYS A 82 2.03 -18.09 -12.80
CA LYS A 82 2.31 -17.47 -11.51
C LYS A 82 2.59 -15.98 -11.73
N ILE A 83 1.93 -15.15 -10.93
CA ILE A 83 2.03 -13.69 -10.98
C ILE A 83 2.45 -13.22 -9.58
N VAL A 84 3.63 -12.60 -9.49
CA VAL A 84 4.19 -12.12 -8.22
C VAL A 84 4.31 -10.60 -8.26
N HIS A 85 3.68 -9.91 -7.31
CA HIS A 85 3.81 -8.47 -7.15
C HIS A 85 4.87 -8.15 -6.09
N TYR A 86 5.73 -7.18 -6.38
CA TYR A 86 6.80 -6.76 -5.49
C TYR A 86 6.70 -5.27 -5.16
N TRP A 87 6.97 -4.94 -3.89
CA TRP A 87 7.10 -3.58 -3.39
C TRP A 87 8.50 -3.35 -2.82
N ALA A 88 8.93 -2.09 -2.80
CA ALA A 88 10.04 -1.67 -1.97
C ALA A 88 9.59 -1.75 -0.52
N ALA A 89 10.35 -2.40 0.36
CA ALA A 89 9.95 -2.59 1.75
C ALA A 89 11.08 -2.18 2.69
N GLU A 90 10.90 -1.08 3.42
CA GLU A 90 11.93 -0.60 4.34
C GLU A 90 11.96 -1.45 5.61
N ALA A 91 13.12 -2.02 5.92
CA ALA A 91 13.40 -2.66 7.19
C ALA A 91 14.16 -1.71 8.11
N THR A 92 13.46 -1.17 9.12
CA THR A 92 14.10 -0.29 10.11
C THR A 92 15.12 -1.05 10.96
N ASN A 93 16.13 -0.34 11.47
CA ASN A 93 17.12 -0.93 12.39
C ASN A 93 16.47 -1.59 13.62
N LEU A 94 15.38 -1.02 14.13
CA LEU A 94 14.62 -1.63 15.22
C LEU A 94 13.96 -2.95 14.78
N ALA A 95 13.30 -2.98 13.62
CA ALA A 95 12.65 -4.18 13.12
C ALA A 95 13.64 -5.31 12.85
N ILE A 96 14.85 -4.99 12.36
CA ILE A 96 15.92 -5.98 12.14
C ILE A 96 16.41 -6.55 13.48
N ARG A 97 16.63 -5.70 14.49
CA ARG A 97 17.04 -6.17 15.84
C ARG A 97 15.96 -7.01 16.52
N MET A 98 14.69 -6.72 16.24
CA MET A 98 13.54 -7.46 16.74
C MET A 98 13.17 -8.66 15.85
N SER A 99 13.97 -8.97 14.82
CA SER A 99 13.69 -10.10 13.94
C SER A 99 13.62 -11.40 14.73
N THR A 100 12.58 -12.18 14.47
CA THR A 100 12.36 -13.50 15.09
C THR A 100 12.81 -14.64 14.18
N PHE A 101 13.62 -14.36 13.16
CA PHE A 101 14.02 -15.37 12.19
C PHE A 101 14.84 -16.48 12.86
N VAL A 102 14.43 -17.71 12.59
CA VAL A 102 15.20 -18.92 12.89
C VAL A 102 15.23 -19.76 11.62
N PRO A 103 16.42 -20.20 11.16
CA PRO A 103 16.54 -21.13 10.04
C PRO A 103 15.59 -22.32 10.17
N ASN A 104 14.91 -22.66 9.09
CA ASN A 104 13.91 -23.72 9.08
C ASN A 104 13.96 -24.52 7.77
N LYS A 105 12.99 -25.43 7.59
CA LYS A 105 12.93 -26.32 6.41
C LYS A 105 12.68 -25.58 5.10
N GLU A 106 12.21 -24.34 5.16
CA GLU A 106 11.94 -23.49 4.00
C GLU A 106 13.09 -22.52 3.74
N ILE A 107 13.53 -21.77 4.76
CA ILE A 107 14.57 -20.74 4.65
C ILE A 107 15.76 -21.10 5.53
N ALA A 108 16.92 -21.30 4.91
CA ALA A 108 18.17 -21.69 5.58
C ALA A 108 18.91 -20.48 6.17
N ALA A 109 18.86 -19.34 5.48
CA ALA A 109 19.61 -18.14 5.88
C ALA A 109 19.05 -16.87 5.24
N LEU A 110 19.40 -15.75 5.87
CA LEU A 110 19.14 -14.39 5.41
C LEU A 110 20.47 -13.70 5.09
N GLU A 111 20.55 -12.99 3.97
CA GLU A 111 21.76 -12.25 3.61
C GLU A 111 21.48 -10.84 3.14
N TRP A 112 22.09 -9.86 3.81
CA TRP A 112 22.07 -8.45 3.41
C TRP A 112 23.21 -8.16 2.43
N MET A 113 22.86 -7.81 1.19
CA MET A 113 23.83 -7.56 0.12
C MET A 113 23.73 -6.15 -0.44
N GLY A 114 24.85 -5.60 -0.91
CA GLY A 114 24.82 -4.42 -1.78
C GLY A 114 24.25 -4.77 -3.16
N LEU A 115 23.65 -3.79 -3.84
CA LEU A 115 22.89 -3.97 -5.09
C LEU A 115 23.66 -4.78 -6.16
N LYS A 116 24.93 -4.44 -6.43
CA LYS A 116 25.77 -5.15 -7.41
C LYS A 116 26.01 -6.61 -7.04
N LYS A 117 26.16 -6.93 -5.74
CA LYS A 117 26.35 -8.31 -5.27
C LYS A 117 25.03 -9.07 -5.36
N ALA A 118 23.94 -8.48 -4.88
CA ALA A 118 22.60 -9.07 -4.95
C ALA A 118 22.23 -9.49 -6.37
N ARG A 119 22.48 -8.60 -7.34
CA ARG A 119 22.23 -8.87 -8.77
C ARG A 119 23.00 -10.07 -9.31
N LYS A 120 24.24 -10.28 -8.86
CA LYS A 120 25.07 -11.43 -9.25
C LYS A 120 24.70 -12.73 -8.52
N SER A 121 24.06 -12.62 -7.37
CA SER A 121 23.75 -13.76 -6.49
C SER A 121 22.35 -14.31 -6.68
N LEU A 122 21.39 -13.51 -7.16
CA LEU A 122 20.03 -13.97 -7.44
C LEU A 122 20.02 -15.12 -8.46
N SER A 123 19.27 -16.17 -8.16
CA SER A 123 19.29 -17.40 -8.96
C SER A 123 18.36 -17.36 -10.18
N TYR A 124 17.42 -16.42 -10.23
CA TYR A 124 16.41 -16.36 -11.28
C TYR A 124 16.41 -15.02 -12.03
N PRO A 125 16.37 -15.03 -13.38
CA PRO A 125 16.29 -13.80 -14.18
C PRO A 125 15.13 -12.88 -13.79
N VAL A 126 13.98 -13.45 -13.45
CA VAL A 126 12.81 -12.66 -13.05
C VAL A 126 12.99 -11.88 -11.74
N ASP A 127 13.80 -12.39 -10.80
CA ASP A 127 14.11 -11.64 -9.57
C ASP A 127 15.19 -10.57 -9.86
N ILE A 128 16.07 -10.82 -10.84
CA ILE A 128 17.05 -9.83 -11.31
C ILE A 128 16.34 -8.64 -11.97
N GLU A 129 15.33 -8.88 -12.80
CA GLU A 129 14.51 -7.82 -13.41
C GLU A 129 13.84 -6.94 -12.34
N ILE A 130 13.29 -7.55 -11.29
CA ILE A 130 12.70 -6.83 -10.15
C ILE A 130 13.77 -6.03 -9.40
N LEU A 131 14.96 -6.59 -9.20
CA LEU A 131 16.06 -5.86 -8.57
C LEU A 131 16.53 -4.68 -9.44
N ASP A 132 16.66 -4.86 -10.75
CA ASP A 132 17.09 -3.81 -11.68
C ASP A 132 16.10 -2.63 -11.66
N GLU A 133 14.80 -2.91 -11.60
CA GLU A 133 13.78 -1.89 -11.43
C GLU A 133 13.84 -1.21 -10.05
N PHE A 134 14.15 -1.94 -8.99
CA PHE A 134 14.42 -1.34 -7.68
C PHE A 134 15.67 -0.45 -7.72
N VAL A 135 16.73 -0.82 -8.44
CA VAL A 135 17.92 0.03 -8.62
C VAL A 135 17.55 1.33 -9.30
N ARG A 136 16.68 1.30 -10.31
CA ARG A 136 16.14 2.51 -10.96
C ARG A 136 15.48 3.44 -9.95
N LEU A 137 14.63 2.90 -9.06
CA LEU A 137 14.02 3.68 -7.97
C LEU A 137 15.05 4.24 -6.99
N VAL A 138 16.14 3.53 -6.71
CA VAL A 138 17.23 4.02 -5.86
C VAL A 138 17.93 5.21 -6.51
N ASP A 139 18.29 5.09 -7.79
CA ASP A 139 18.99 6.13 -8.55
C ASP A 139 18.11 7.40 -8.70
N GLU A 140 16.80 7.23 -8.82
CA GLU A 140 15.80 8.29 -8.82
C GLU A 140 15.47 8.85 -7.42
N HIS A 141 16.12 8.36 -6.36
CA HIS A 141 15.85 8.74 -4.96
C HIS A 141 14.39 8.52 -4.53
N ALA A 142 13.76 7.51 -5.11
CA ALA A 142 12.32 7.26 -5.06
C ALA A 142 11.91 6.14 -4.07
N ILE A 143 12.85 5.53 -3.33
CA ILE A 143 12.53 4.40 -2.43
C ILE A 143 12.10 4.81 -1.02
N ASP A 144 12.53 5.97 -0.52
CA ASP A 144 12.14 6.47 0.82
C ASP A 144 10.90 7.37 0.70
N THR A 145 9.73 6.73 0.80
CA THR A 145 8.44 7.40 0.65
C THR A 145 7.56 7.28 1.90
N PHE A 146 6.56 8.15 2.00
CA PHE A 146 5.41 7.97 2.88
C PHE A 146 4.12 8.07 2.07
N PRO A 147 3.08 7.29 2.43
CA PRO A 147 1.84 7.30 1.69
C PRO A 147 0.83 8.31 2.21
N LEU A 148 0.17 9.02 1.30
CA LEU A 148 -1.16 9.59 1.52
C LEU A 148 -2.16 8.67 0.82
N ILE A 149 -3.11 8.11 1.57
CA ILE A 149 -4.02 7.10 1.06
C ILE A 149 -5.41 7.71 0.89
N ALA A 150 -5.84 7.94 -0.34
CA ALA A 150 -7.20 8.37 -0.65
C ALA A 150 -8.13 7.14 -0.65
N LEU A 151 -9.13 7.14 0.22
CA LEU A 151 -10.05 6.01 0.41
C LEU A 151 -11.49 6.45 0.14
N ARG A 152 -12.17 5.79 -0.80
CA ARG A 152 -13.62 5.94 -0.92
C ARG A 152 -14.31 5.15 0.18
N HIS A 153 -15.33 5.73 0.81
CA HIS A 153 -16.16 4.97 1.75
C HIS A 153 -16.67 3.66 1.12
N ALA A 154 -16.85 2.64 1.96
CA ALA A 154 -17.43 1.36 1.57
C ALA A 154 -18.92 1.48 1.19
N LYS A 155 -19.48 0.44 0.59
CA LYS A 155 -20.85 0.45 0.07
C LYS A 155 -21.87 0.79 1.17
N ALA A 156 -22.49 1.96 1.07
CA ALA A 156 -23.62 2.36 1.90
C ALA A 156 -24.92 1.69 1.44
N LEU A 157 -25.98 1.79 2.26
CA LEU A 157 -27.35 1.55 1.78
C LEU A 157 -27.66 2.45 0.56
N SER A 158 -28.66 2.07 -0.23
CA SER A 158 -29.14 2.93 -1.30
C SER A 158 -29.83 4.17 -0.71
N ARG A 159 -30.09 5.17 -1.56
CA ARG A 159 -30.90 6.34 -1.15
C ARG A 159 -32.36 5.97 -0.92
N GLU A 160 -32.87 4.98 -1.65
CA GLU A 160 -34.26 4.50 -1.57
C GLU A 160 -34.49 3.70 -0.28
N ASP A 161 -33.47 3.01 0.23
CA ASP A 161 -33.54 2.20 1.45
C ASP A 161 -33.19 2.99 2.74
N TRP A 162 -33.25 4.33 2.70
CA TRP A 162 -32.85 5.18 3.83
C TRP A 162 -33.68 6.47 3.92
N ASP A 163 -34.48 6.57 4.99
CA ASP A 163 -35.41 7.69 5.21
C ASP A 163 -34.79 8.88 5.98
N GLY A 164 -33.54 8.78 6.41
CA GLY A 164 -32.84 9.82 7.18
C GLY A 164 -31.97 10.75 6.34
N GLU A 165 -31.24 11.66 6.99
CA GLU A 165 -30.24 12.51 6.33
C GLU A 165 -29.17 11.66 5.60
N ASP A 166 -28.74 12.08 4.40
CA ASP A 166 -27.77 11.33 3.59
C ASP A 166 -26.45 11.11 4.36
N ALA A 167 -25.99 12.11 5.11
CA ALA A 167 -24.79 12.04 5.94
C ALA A 167 -24.87 10.96 7.04
N ALA A 168 -26.07 10.65 7.53
CA ALA A 168 -26.31 9.61 8.53
C ALA A 168 -26.41 8.20 7.92
N ARG A 169 -26.47 8.06 6.60
CA ARG A 169 -26.69 6.76 5.93
C ARG A 169 -25.60 5.73 6.28
N PRO A 170 -25.98 4.55 6.79
CA PRO A 170 -25.03 3.55 7.25
C PRO A 170 -24.44 2.71 6.10
N LEU A 171 -23.43 1.91 6.45
CA LEU A 171 -22.90 0.87 5.57
C LEU A 171 -23.90 -0.27 5.40
N SER A 172 -24.01 -0.75 4.16
CA SER A 172 -24.67 -2.03 3.85
C SER A 172 -23.87 -3.22 4.40
N SER A 173 -24.45 -4.43 4.38
CA SER A 173 -23.75 -5.67 4.74
C SER A 173 -22.49 -5.90 3.91
N ARG A 174 -22.54 -5.62 2.60
CA ARG A 174 -21.36 -5.65 1.72
C ARG A 174 -20.33 -4.59 2.14
N GLY A 175 -20.77 -3.38 2.45
CA GLY A 175 -19.90 -2.30 2.90
C GLY A 175 -19.15 -2.64 4.20
N LYS A 176 -19.82 -3.33 5.14
CA LYS A 176 -19.16 -3.82 6.36
C LYS A 176 -18.04 -4.81 6.04
N LYS A 177 -18.26 -5.75 5.10
CA LYS A 177 -17.19 -6.67 4.64
C LYS A 177 -16.02 -5.91 4.00
N GLN A 178 -16.32 -4.92 3.15
CA GLN A 178 -15.29 -4.10 2.49
C GLN A 178 -14.44 -3.33 3.51
N ALA A 179 -15.07 -2.75 4.53
CA ALA A 179 -14.39 -2.03 5.60
C ALA A 179 -13.40 -2.92 6.38
N HIS A 180 -13.69 -4.21 6.54
CA HIS A 180 -12.76 -5.16 7.17
C HIS A 180 -11.66 -5.60 6.20
N ALA A 181 -12.00 -5.89 4.94
CA ALA A 181 -11.06 -6.39 3.93
C ALA A 181 -9.90 -5.41 3.65
N ILE A 182 -10.11 -4.10 3.81
CA ILE A 182 -9.07 -3.10 3.58
C ILE A 182 -8.12 -2.89 4.77
N VAL A 183 -8.40 -3.45 5.96
CA VAL A 183 -7.60 -3.19 7.17
C VAL A 183 -6.15 -3.65 6.99
N GLY A 184 -5.97 -4.92 6.59
CA GLY A 184 -4.66 -5.51 6.37
C GLY A 184 -3.78 -4.72 5.40
N PRO A 185 -4.21 -4.45 4.16
CA PRO A 185 -3.38 -3.72 3.21
C PRO A 185 -3.14 -2.26 3.63
N LEU A 186 -4.09 -1.58 4.29
CA LEU A 186 -3.83 -0.23 4.83
C LEU A 186 -2.74 -0.24 5.92
N ILE A 187 -2.71 -1.28 6.77
CA ILE A 187 -1.64 -1.49 7.75
C ILE A 187 -0.32 -1.84 7.05
N ALA A 188 -0.35 -2.60 5.95
CA ALA A 188 0.84 -2.95 5.17
C ALA A 188 1.57 -1.71 4.63
N PHE A 189 0.82 -0.69 4.19
CA PHE A 189 1.36 0.63 3.82
C PHE A 189 1.69 1.53 5.03
N GLY A 190 1.55 1.03 6.25
CA GLY A 190 1.94 1.71 7.47
C GLY A 190 0.97 2.79 7.95
N ALA A 191 -0.31 2.72 7.57
CA ALA A 191 -1.34 3.64 8.04
C ALA A 191 -1.29 3.80 9.58
N ARG A 192 -1.06 5.03 10.04
CA ARG A 192 -0.92 5.36 11.47
C ARG A 192 -1.73 6.57 11.92
N ARG A 193 -2.46 7.17 10.99
CA ARG A 193 -3.38 8.29 11.20
C ARG A 193 -4.55 8.14 10.24
N ILE A 194 -5.73 8.55 10.69
CA ILE A 194 -6.97 8.47 9.93
C ILE A 194 -7.63 9.84 10.01
N VAL A 195 -7.90 10.45 8.85
CA VAL A 195 -8.77 11.61 8.70
C VAL A 195 -9.93 11.18 7.82
N SER A 196 -11.15 11.49 8.23
CA SER A 196 -12.35 11.05 7.54
C SER A 196 -13.35 12.19 7.43
N SER A 197 -14.13 12.19 6.35
CA SER A 197 -15.45 12.85 6.38
C SER A 197 -16.22 12.40 7.62
N ASP A 198 -16.96 13.34 8.19
CA ASP A 198 -17.92 13.20 9.28
C ASP A 198 -19.15 12.35 8.95
N ALA A 199 -19.44 12.09 7.67
CA ALA A 199 -20.53 11.21 7.26
C ALA A 199 -20.37 9.78 7.84
N GLN A 200 -21.48 9.21 8.34
CA GLN A 200 -21.49 7.91 9.02
C GLN A 200 -20.86 6.80 8.17
N ARG A 201 -21.18 6.71 6.88
CA ARG A 201 -20.55 5.73 5.97
C ARG A 201 -19.03 5.83 5.92
N CYS A 202 -18.46 7.04 5.96
CA CYS A 202 -16.99 7.24 5.98
C CYS A 202 -16.43 6.79 7.32
N LEU A 203 -16.99 7.28 8.43
CA LEU A 203 -16.57 6.92 9.79
C LEU A 203 -16.62 5.40 10.04
N ARG A 204 -17.69 4.73 9.58
CA ARG A 204 -17.85 3.28 9.71
C ARG A 204 -16.93 2.49 8.78
N THR A 205 -16.51 3.06 7.66
CA THR A 205 -15.52 2.43 6.76
C THR A 205 -14.15 2.33 7.43
N VAL A 206 -13.73 3.37 8.15
CA VAL A 206 -12.41 3.41 8.79
C VAL A 206 -12.40 2.94 10.24
N ALA A 207 -13.57 2.63 10.82
CA ALA A 207 -13.67 2.16 12.21
C ALA A 207 -12.89 0.85 12.48
N PRO A 208 -12.93 -0.18 11.63
CA PRO A 208 -12.12 -1.39 11.83
C PRO A 208 -10.61 -1.08 11.83
N LEU A 209 -10.14 -0.23 10.92
CA LEU A 209 -8.75 0.22 10.89
C LEU A 209 -8.39 0.97 12.18
N SER A 210 -9.23 1.90 12.62
CA SER A 210 -9.06 2.68 13.85
C SER A 210 -8.85 1.78 15.07
N GLY A 211 -9.65 0.71 15.19
CA GLY A 211 -9.47 -0.32 16.22
C GLY A 211 -8.14 -1.05 16.09
N ALA A 212 -7.83 -1.55 14.88
CA ALA A 212 -6.62 -2.33 14.62
C ALA A 212 -5.32 -1.56 14.93
N ILE A 213 -5.25 -0.25 14.61
CA ILE A 213 -4.08 0.58 14.89
C ILE A 213 -4.15 1.32 16.23
N SER A 214 -5.26 1.18 16.98
CA SER A 214 -5.54 1.89 18.23
C SER A 214 -5.35 3.42 18.11
N LYS A 215 -5.90 4.03 17.05
CA LYS A 215 -5.86 5.48 16.82
C LYS A 215 -7.26 6.02 16.60
N ARG A 216 -7.51 7.21 17.15
CA ARG A 216 -8.76 7.95 16.93
C ARG A 216 -8.89 8.38 15.47
N ILE A 217 -10.13 8.40 14.99
CA ILE A 217 -10.50 8.98 13.70
C ILE A 217 -10.60 10.49 13.88
N ASP A 218 -9.80 11.24 13.12
CA ASP A 218 -9.94 12.69 13.02
C ASP A 218 -11.09 13.02 12.05
N ARG A 219 -12.14 13.65 12.55
CA ARG A 219 -13.35 13.94 11.77
C ARG A 219 -13.19 15.31 11.14
N SER A 220 -13.34 15.40 9.82
CA SER A 220 -13.15 16.64 9.07
C SER A 220 -14.30 16.88 8.12
N ARG A 221 -15.10 17.93 8.39
CA ARG A 221 -16.14 18.43 7.49
C ARG A 221 -15.55 18.90 6.16
N ALA A 222 -14.28 19.31 6.14
CA ALA A 222 -13.56 19.70 4.92
C ALA A 222 -13.37 18.55 3.91
N LEU A 223 -13.61 17.30 4.32
CA LEU A 223 -13.61 16.13 3.43
C LEU A 223 -15.02 15.60 3.13
N SER A 224 -16.08 16.29 3.59
CA SER A 224 -17.46 15.85 3.40
C SER A 224 -17.99 16.18 2.01
N GLN A 225 -18.95 15.38 1.54
CA GLN A 225 -19.64 15.66 0.28
C GLN A 225 -20.53 16.90 0.42
N ASP A 226 -21.24 17.06 1.54
CA ASP A 226 -22.14 18.19 1.75
C ASP A 226 -21.41 19.53 1.71
N ALA A 227 -20.26 19.64 2.40
CA ALA A 227 -19.43 20.84 2.33
C ALA A 227 -18.85 21.04 0.92
N TRP A 228 -18.54 19.97 0.20
CA TRP A 228 -18.04 20.06 -1.17
C TRP A 228 -19.12 20.59 -2.13
N GLU A 229 -20.36 20.10 -2.03
CA GLU A 229 -21.51 20.57 -2.82
C GLU A 229 -21.85 22.04 -2.52
N GLN A 230 -21.58 22.50 -1.30
CA GLN A 230 -21.79 23.89 -0.84
C GLN A 230 -20.60 24.82 -1.16
N GLY A 231 -19.47 24.30 -1.64
CA GLY A 231 -18.24 25.08 -1.85
C GLY A 231 -17.50 25.46 -0.56
N GLU A 232 -17.82 24.80 0.56
CA GLU A 232 -17.25 25.02 1.89
C GLU A 232 -16.15 24.01 2.25
N ALA A 233 -15.91 22.99 1.42
CA ALA A 233 -14.85 22.01 1.63
C ALA A 233 -13.46 22.64 1.47
N ASP A 234 -12.53 22.30 2.37
CA ASP A 234 -11.13 22.74 2.32
C ASP A 234 -10.18 21.54 2.22
N VAL A 235 -10.27 20.84 1.09
CA VAL A 235 -9.42 19.67 0.78
C VAL A 235 -7.95 20.07 0.75
N ARG A 236 -7.64 21.29 0.26
CA ARG A 236 -6.29 21.83 0.17
C ARG A 236 -5.62 21.92 1.53
N ALA A 237 -6.27 22.50 2.54
CA ALA A 237 -5.69 22.63 3.87
C ALA A 237 -5.39 21.26 4.48
N VAL A 238 -6.34 20.32 4.37
CA VAL A 238 -6.18 18.95 4.88
C VAL A 238 -4.98 18.28 4.20
N VAL A 239 -4.93 18.25 2.87
CA VAL A 239 -3.83 17.62 2.13
C VAL A 239 -2.50 18.30 2.43
N GLY A 240 -2.43 19.62 2.37
CA GLY A 240 -1.20 20.38 2.64
C GLY A 240 -0.64 20.12 4.04
N GLU A 241 -1.49 20.02 5.05
CA GLU A 241 -1.09 19.65 6.41
C GLU A 241 -0.51 18.22 6.46
N ARG A 242 -1.08 17.28 5.73
CA ARG A 242 -0.59 15.88 5.68
C ARG A 242 0.71 15.73 4.91
N VAL A 243 0.87 16.43 3.79
CA VAL A 243 2.14 16.47 3.03
C VAL A 243 3.26 17.02 3.92
N ARG A 244 3.03 18.14 4.64
CA ARG A 244 4.01 18.70 5.59
C ARG A 244 4.33 17.76 6.75
N ALA A 245 3.33 17.02 7.25
CA ALA A 245 3.53 16.10 8.37
C ALA A 245 4.40 14.88 8.03
N ARG A 246 4.48 14.48 6.75
CA ARG A 246 5.32 13.36 6.26
C ARG A 246 5.03 12.03 6.96
N LYS A 247 3.75 11.77 7.24
CA LYS A 247 3.27 10.57 7.94
C LYS A 247 2.24 9.84 7.12
N ALA A 248 2.34 8.51 7.09
CA ALA A 248 1.32 7.63 6.52
C ALA A 248 -0.07 7.94 7.10
N VAL A 249 -1.02 8.30 6.23
CA VAL A 249 -2.37 8.71 6.62
C VAL A 249 -3.41 8.18 5.63
N VAL A 250 -4.55 7.76 6.16
CA VAL A 250 -5.75 7.46 5.38
C VAL A 250 -6.67 8.68 5.40
N LEU A 251 -7.11 9.10 4.21
CA LEU A 251 -8.07 10.18 3.95
C LEU A 251 -9.33 9.55 3.38
N CYS A 252 -10.35 9.32 4.23
CA CYS A 252 -11.61 8.71 3.80
C CYS A 252 -12.63 9.77 3.39
N SER A 253 -13.16 9.65 2.17
CA SER A 253 -14.10 10.61 1.59
C SER A 253 -15.04 9.95 0.56
N HIS A 254 -15.65 10.76 -0.28
CA HIS A 254 -16.75 10.42 -1.20
C HIS A 254 -16.31 10.52 -2.65
N GLY A 255 -17.05 9.84 -3.54
CA GLY A 255 -16.77 9.82 -4.98
C GLY A 255 -16.47 11.21 -5.57
N PRO A 256 -17.34 12.22 -5.38
CA PRO A 256 -17.13 13.56 -5.93
C PRO A 256 -15.92 14.32 -5.39
N VAL A 257 -15.47 14.00 -4.17
CA VAL A 257 -14.39 14.73 -3.45
C VAL A 257 -13.01 14.12 -3.74
N LEU A 258 -12.95 12.85 -4.16
CA LEU A 258 -11.69 12.15 -4.43
C LEU A 258 -10.84 12.81 -5.54
N PRO A 259 -11.41 13.30 -6.66
CA PRO A 259 -10.64 14.04 -7.67
C PRO A 259 -9.89 15.23 -7.08
N ASP A 260 -10.52 15.97 -6.16
CA ASP A 260 -9.89 17.13 -5.49
C ASP A 260 -8.79 16.68 -4.54
N LEU A 261 -8.99 15.58 -3.80
CA LEU A 261 -7.96 15.01 -2.93
C LEU A 261 -6.68 14.69 -3.73
N LEU A 262 -6.81 13.97 -4.84
CA LEU A 262 -5.66 13.61 -5.68
C LEU A 262 -5.04 14.84 -6.38
N SER A 263 -5.88 15.78 -6.81
CA SER A 263 -5.44 17.02 -7.45
C SER A 263 -4.67 17.93 -6.50
N GLU A 264 -5.10 18.05 -5.24
CA GLU A 264 -4.41 18.81 -4.21
C GLU A 264 -3.14 18.10 -3.74
N MET A 265 -3.08 16.76 -3.76
CA MET A 265 -1.82 16.02 -3.52
C MET A 265 -0.79 16.32 -4.60
N ALA A 266 -1.21 16.34 -5.86
CA ALA A 266 -0.34 16.69 -6.98
C ALA A 266 0.15 18.15 -6.87
N LEU A 267 -0.75 19.10 -6.60
CA LEU A 267 -0.37 20.51 -6.41
C LEU A 267 0.59 20.71 -5.24
N ALA A 268 0.29 20.12 -4.08
CA ALA A 268 1.10 20.28 -2.87
C ALA A 268 2.52 19.69 -3.01
N THR A 269 2.75 18.87 -4.04
CA THR A 269 4.04 18.23 -4.33
C THR A 269 4.70 18.75 -5.60
N GLY A 270 4.10 19.74 -6.29
CA GLY A 270 4.62 20.25 -7.56
C GLY A 270 4.50 19.27 -8.73
N THR A 271 3.66 18.23 -8.60
CA THR A 271 3.48 17.21 -9.64
C THR A 271 2.57 17.75 -10.76
N LEU A 272 3.00 17.57 -12.02
CA LEU A 272 2.17 17.90 -13.18
C LEU A 272 0.88 17.06 -13.18
N ARG A 273 -0.25 17.73 -13.34
CA ARG A 273 -1.55 17.06 -13.45
C ARG A 273 -1.64 16.31 -14.77
N GLY A 274 -2.23 15.11 -14.72
CA GLY A 274 -2.47 14.29 -15.91
C GLY A 274 -3.63 13.32 -15.71
N SER A 275 -3.97 12.59 -16.77
CA SER A 275 -5.09 11.64 -16.79
C SER A 275 -4.97 10.53 -15.73
N TYR A 276 -3.75 10.18 -15.33
CA TYR A 276 -3.48 9.19 -14.28
C TYR A 276 -4.11 9.55 -12.92
N LEU A 277 -4.24 10.84 -12.59
CA LEU A 277 -4.94 11.30 -11.38
C LEU A 277 -6.44 11.01 -11.45
N GLY A 278 -7.03 11.18 -12.63
CA GLY A 278 -8.42 10.82 -12.89
C GLY A 278 -8.66 9.33 -12.63
N SER A 279 -7.83 8.47 -13.21
CA SER A 279 -7.88 7.02 -12.98
C SER A 279 -7.69 6.63 -11.51
N ALA A 280 -6.77 7.29 -10.79
CA ALA A 280 -6.55 7.06 -9.36
C ALA A 280 -7.73 7.54 -8.49
N SER A 281 -8.42 8.60 -8.89
CA SER A 281 -9.58 9.13 -8.15
C SER A 281 -10.89 8.39 -8.42
N ALA A 282 -10.98 7.66 -9.54
CA ALA A 282 -12.16 6.89 -9.97
C ALA A 282 -12.32 5.58 -9.18
N LEU A 283 -12.36 5.70 -7.85
CA LEU A 283 -12.42 4.57 -6.93
C LEU A 283 -13.83 4.02 -6.81
N GLU A 284 -13.98 2.70 -6.89
CA GLU A 284 -15.20 2.03 -6.44
C GLU A 284 -15.38 2.13 -4.92
N THR A 285 -16.58 1.85 -4.41
CA THR A 285 -16.84 1.92 -2.96
C THR A 285 -15.93 0.94 -2.20
N GLY A 286 -15.20 1.44 -1.21
CA GLY A 286 -14.23 0.68 -0.42
C GLY A 286 -12.86 0.52 -1.08
N ALA A 287 -12.67 0.99 -2.32
CA ALA A 287 -11.36 1.01 -2.96
C ALA A 287 -10.55 2.23 -2.48
N PHE A 288 -9.22 2.12 -2.58
CA PHE A 288 -8.29 3.17 -2.19
C PHE A 288 -7.12 3.30 -3.15
N SER A 289 -6.56 4.50 -3.24
CA SER A 289 -5.28 4.76 -3.91
C SER A 289 -4.23 5.16 -2.90
N VAL A 290 -3.04 4.59 -3.02
CA VAL A 290 -1.86 4.90 -2.22
C VAL A 290 -0.98 5.83 -3.05
N VAL A 291 -0.82 7.07 -2.60
CA VAL A 291 0.04 8.07 -3.24
C VAL A 291 1.37 8.11 -2.48
N HIS A 292 2.43 7.62 -3.10
CA HIS A 292 3.76 7.55 -2.52
C HIS A 292 4.49 8.88 -2.73
N LEU A 293 4.81 9.57 -1.63
CA LEU A 293 5.50 10.86 -1.65
C LEU A 293 6.92 10.73 -1.07
N PRO A 294 7.95 11.36 -1.66
CA PRO A 294 9.31 11.33 -1.12
C PRO A 294 9.35 11.91 0.29
N ARG A 295 9.95 11.18 1.24
CA ARG A 295 9.97 11.56 2.65
C ARG A 295 10.79 12.81 2.93
N THR A 296 11.93 12.96 2.26
CA THR A 296 12.89 14.05 2.50
C THR A 296 12.50 15.32 1.73
N ASN A 297 12.04 15.18 0.49
CA ASN A 297 11.63 16.27 -0.38
C ASN A 297 10.28 16.01 -1.06
N PRO A 298 9.14 16.26 -0.39
CA PRO A 298 7.82 16.10 -1.00
C PRO A 298 7.60 16.94 -2.25
N GLY A 299 8.35 18.04 -2.43
CA GLY A 299 8.27 18.91 -3.62
C GLY A 299 8.91 18.33 -4.87
N ALA A 300 9.55 17.15 -4.78
CA ALA A 300 10.05 16.43 -5.95
C ALA A 300 8.95 15.71 -6.74
N GLY A 301 7.70 15.78 -6.27
CA GLY A 301 6.54 15.19 -6.91
C GLY A 301 6.15 13.81 -6.37
N ILE A 302 5.03 13.30 -6.88
CA ILE A 302 4.52 11.96 -6.59
C ILE A 302 5.43 10.92 -7.23
N VAL A 303 5.92 9.96 -6.43
CA VAL A 303 6.75 8.85 -6.91
C VAL A 303 5.91 7.82 -7.67
N ALA A 304 4.80 7.41 -7.05
CA ALA A 304 3.93 6.39 -7.60
C ALA A 304 2.51 6.54 -7.04
N ILE A 305 1.54 6.08 -7.82
CA ILE A 305 0.16 5.86 -7.36
C ILE A 305 -0.23 4.44 -7.70
N GLU A 306 -0.74 3.70 -6.72
CA GLU A 306 -1.34 2.38 -6.91
C GLU A 306 -2.76 2.36 -6.35
N THR A 307 -3.65 1.63 -7.03
CA THR A 307 -5.06 1.53 -6.68
C THR A 307 -5.42 0.10 -6.31
N HIS A 308 -6.13 -0.06 -5.19
CA HIS A 308 -6.52 -1.34 -4.64
C HIS A 308 -8.02 -1.43 -4.45
N MET A 309 -8.59 -2.54 -4.89
CA MET A 309 -10.00 -2.88 -4.71
C MET A 309 -10.17 -3.90 -3.59
N PRO A 310 -11.19 -3.73 -2.71
CA PRO A 310 -11.44 -4.68 -1.64
C PRO A 310 -11.88 -6.03 -2.20
N LYS A 311 -11.30 -7.12 -1.69
CA LYS A 311 -11.75 -8.49 -1.98
C LYS A 311 -12.83 -8.88 -0.96
N VAL A 312 -14.09 -8.99 -1.40
CA VAL A 312 -15.27 -9.31 -0.57
C VAL A 312 -16.27 -10.21 -1.25
#